data_AF-A0A1Y6EMM4-F1
#
_entry.id   AF-A0A1Y6EMM4-F1
#
_cell.length_a   1.000
_cell.length_b   1.000
_cell.length_c   1.000
_cell.angle_alpha   90.00
_cell.angle_beta   90.00
_cell.angle_gamma   90.00
#
_symmetry.space_group_name_H-M   'P 1'
#
loop_
_entity.id
_entity.type
_entity.pdbx_description
1 polymer ?
#
loop_
_entity_poly.entity_id
_entity_poly.type
_entity_poly.pdbx_seq_one_letter_code
_entity_poly.pdbx_strand_id
1 'polypeptide(L)'
;MKKDGYGSSGANVDGYYIDKKGDKYKLNENFYRVNELDHPRFFSTEHHIELSRENKQEQYVPVGIEIEGYTVTSFYDKVVKISLE
;
A
#
# COMPACT_ATOMS: atom_id res chain seq x y z
N MET A 1 -32.92 -14.44 15.27
CA MET A 1 -31.74 -14.14 14.41
C MET A 1 -30.48 -14.51 15.18
N LYS A 2 -29.72 -15.52 14.74
CA LYS A 2 -28.35 -15.68 15.23
C LYS A 2 -27.57 -14.48 14.68
N LYS A 3 -26.94 -13.69 15.56
CA LYS A 3 -26.00 -12.65 15.12
C LYS A 3 -24.86 -13.36 14.40
N ASP A 4 -24.62 -12.99 13.15
CA ASP A 4 -23.40 -13.38 12.46
C ASP A 4 -22.23 -12.88 13.31
N GLY A 5 -21.37 -13.79 13.76
CA GLY A 5 -20.26 -13.46 14.66
C GLY A 5 -19.34 -12.40 14.06
N TYR A 6 -18.75 -11.57 14.93
CA TYR A 6 -17.85 -10.49 14.54
C TYR A 6 -16.61 -11.05 13.84
N GLY A 7 -16.29 -10.46 12.68
CA GLY A 7 -15.09 -10.74 11.89
C GLY A 7 -14.17 -9.53 11.86
N SER A 8 -12.87 -9.77 11.71
CA SER A 8 -11.85 -8.75 11.52
C SER A 8 -11.00 -9.10 10.31
N SER A 9 -10.55 -8.08 9.59
CA SER A 9 -9.61 -8.19 8.49
C SER A 9 -8.45 -7.24 8.70
N GLY A 10 -7.23 -7.73 8.57
CA GLY A 10 -6.00 -6.95 8.61
C GLY A 10 -5.26 -7.08 7.29
N ALA A 11 -4.64 -5.99 6.84
CA ALA A 11 -3.70 -6.00 5.72
C ALA A 11 -2.44 -5.25 6.12
N ASN A 12 -1.28 -5.87 5.92
CA ASN A 12 0.02 -5.24 6.11
C ASN A 12 0.81 -5.37 4.81
N VAL A 13 1.62 -4.35 4.50
CA VAL A 13 2.41 -4.32 3.27
C VAL A 13 3.85 -3.99 3.63
N ASP A 14 4.76 -4.83 3.15
CA ASP A 14 6.19 -4.58 3.23
C ASP A 14 6.67 -3.86 1.98
N GLY A 15 7.55 -2.88 2.19
CA GLY A 15 8.07 -2.07 1.11
C GLY A 15 8.68 -0.76 1.56
N TYR A 16 8.90 0.12 0.59
CA TYR A 16 9.48 1.44 0.78
C TYR A 16 8.72 2.50 0.00
N TYR A 17 8.66 3.70 0.57
CA TYR A 17 8.56 4.92 -0.20
C TYR A 17 9.96 5.36 -0.62
N ILE A 18 10.11 5.76 -1.87
CA ILE A 18 11.34 6.38 -2.38
C ILE A 18 10.98 7.76 -2.90
N ASP A 19 11.54 8.79 -2.28
CA ASP A 19 11.27 10.17 -2.67
C ASP A 19 12.02 10.56 -3.95
N LYS A 20 11.80 11.80 -4.42
CA LYS A 20 12.46 12.32 -5.62
C LYS A 20 13.99 12.41 -5.49
N LYS A 21 14.52 12.55 -4.27
CA LYS A 21 15.95 12.60 -3.98
C LYS A 21 16.57 11.20 -3.91
N GLY A 22 15.75 10.16 -3.86
CA GLY A 22 16.15 8.76 -3.76
C GLY A 22 16.22 8.27 -2.32
N ASP A 23 15.80 9.08 -1.35
CA ASP A 23 15.77 8.70 0.06
C ASP A 23 14.69 7.62 0.28
N LYS A 24 15.05 6.60 1.06
CA LYS A 24 14.23 5.41 1.29
C LYS A 24 13.58 5.46 2.66
N TYR A 25 12.28 5.24 2.70
CA TYR A 25 11.47 5.27 3.92
C TYR A 25 10.69 3.97 4.02
N LYS A 26 10.79 3.28 5.16
CA LYS A 26 10.00 2.06 5.37
C LYS A 26 8.51 2.37 5.37
N LEU A 27 7.75 1.56 4.63
CA LEU A 27 6.33 1.77 4.39
C LEU A 27 5.51 1.68 5.68
N ASN A 28 5.72 0.66 6.49
CA ASN A 28 5.03 0.46 7.77
C ASN A 28 5.28 1.59 8.79
N GLU A 29 6.42 2.26 8.72
CA GLU A 29 6.78 3.39 9.60
C GLU A 29 6.25 4.73 9.08
N ASN A 30 5.99 4.85 7.77
CA ASN A 30 5.71 6.13 7.10
C ASN A 30 4.35 6.16 6.39
N PHE A 31 3.51 5.14 6.56
CA PHE A 31 2.21 5.03 5.90
C PHE A 31 1.33 6.28 6.10
N TYR A 32 1.27 6.82 7.32
CA TYR A 32 0.48 8.02 7.63
C TYR A 32 1.20 9.34 7.34
N ARG A 33 2.47 9.30 6.91
CA ARG A 33 3.33 10.47 6.67
C ARG A 33 3.72 10.62 5.21
N VAL A 34 3.06 9.91 4.30
CA VAL A 34 3.37 9.96 2.86
C VAL A 34 3.32 11.39 2.29
N ASN A 35 2.43 12.24 2.82
CA ASN A 35 2.28 13.64 2.41
C ASN A 35 3.45 14.54 2.82
N GLU A 36 4.30 14.09 3.75
CA GLU A 36 5.50 14.82 4.19
C GLU A 36 6.71 14.52 3.28
N LEU A 37 6.60 13.52 2.40
CA LEU A 37 7.67 13.10 1.49
C LEU A 37 7.59 13.89 0.18
N ASP A 38 8.74 14.21 -0.41
CA ASP A 38 8.82 14.96 -1.67
C ASP A 38 8.57 14.04 -2.88
N HIS A 39 7.33 14.00 -3.36
CA HIS A 39 6.88 13.17 -4.49
C HIS A 39 7.28 11.68 -4.38
N PRO A 40 6.87 10.98 -3.30
CA PRO A 40 7.28 9.60 -3.07
C PRO A 40 6.66 8.64 -4.09
N ARG A 41 7.44 7.62 -4.48
CA ARG A 41 6.95 6.43 -5.18
C ARG A 41 6.88 5.25 -4.22
N PHE A 42 5.77 4.54 -4.29
CA PHE A 42 5.50 3.35 -3.49
C PHE A 42 6.02 2.09 -4.18
N PHE A 43 6.83 1.31 -3.48
CA PHE A 43 7.29 0.00 -3.93
C PHE A 43 6.98 -1.02 -2.85
N SER A 44 6.20 -2.03 -3.18
CA SER A 44 5.88 -3.14 -2.27
C SER A 44 6.55 -4.43 -2.74
N THR A 45 6.91 -5.27 -1.78
CA THR A 45 7.53 -6.58 -2.03
C THR A 45 6.66 -7.72 -1.52
N GLU A 46 5.91 -7.50 -0.44
CA GLU A 46 5.03 -8.51 0.16
C GLU A 46 3.74 -7.85 0.68
N HIS A 47 2.63 -8.58 0.54
CA HIS A 47 1.31 -8.20 1.08
C HIS A 47 0.82 -9.33 1.97
N HIS A 48 0.59 -9.03 3.24
CA HIS A 48 0.06 -9.97 4.22
C HIS A 48 -1.40 -9.63 4.53
N ILE A 49 -2.31 -10.56 4.27
CA ILE A 49 -3.75 -10.40 4.51
C ILE A 49 -4.20 -11.44 5.52
N GLU A 50 -4.80 -10.99 6.62
CA GLU A 50 -5.34 -11.85 7.67
C GLU A 50 -6.86 -11.65 7.78
N LEU A 51 -7.59 -12.77 7.82
CA LEU A 51 -9.04 -12.80 8.03
C LEU A 51 -9.31 -13.63 9.28
N SER A 52 -9.99 -13.04 10.26
CA SER A 52 -10.31 -13.71 11.53
C SER A 52 -11.77 -13.53 11.92
N ARG A 53 -12.31 -14.47 12.70
CA ARG A 53 -13.66 -14.44 13.26
C ARG A 53 -13.65 -15.00 14.68
N GLU A 54 -14.50 -14.47 15.55
CA GLU A 54 -14.57 -14.91 16.96
C GLU A 54 -15.03 -16.37 17.10
N ASN A 55 -15.89 -16.85 16.20
CA ASN A 55 -16.45 -18.20 16.26
C ASN A 55 -15.67 -19.18 15.36
N LYS A 56 -14.92 -20.09 15.98
CA LYS A 56 -14.12 -21.15 15.31
C LYS A 56 -14.96 -22.34 14.81
N GLN A 57 -16.28 -22.35 15.01
CA GLN A 57 -17.14 -23.49 14.68
C GLN A 57 -17.50 -23.59 13.18
N GLU A 58 -17.33 -22.51 12.41
CA GLU A 58 -17.54 -22.52 10.95
C GLU A 58 -16.20 -22.29 10.25
N GLN A 59 -15.84 -23.19 9.34
CA GLN A 59 -14.67 -23.02 8.48
C GLN A 59 -14.92 -21.84 7.55
N TYR A 60 -14.30 -20.69 7.85
CA TYR A 60 -14.38 -19.51 7.01
C TYR A 60 -13.45 -19.68 5.81
N VAL A 61 -14.03 -20.09 4.69
CA VAL A 61 -13.34 -20.13 3.39
C VAL A 61 -13.72 -18.86 2.64
N PRO A 62 -12.79 -17.91 2.43
CA PRO A 62 -13.08 -16.76 1.61
C PRO A 62 -13.46 -17.22 0.19
N VAL A 63 -14.56 -16.70 -0.34
CA VAL A 63 -15.08 -17.06 -1.67
C VAL A 63 -14.14 -16.57 -2.78
N GLY A 64 -13.37 -15.51 -2.52
CA GLY A 64 -12.35 -14.98 -3.41
C GLY A 64 -11.55 -13.87 -2.72
N ILE A 65 -10.39 -13.55 -3.27
CA ILE A 65 -9.60 -12.37 -2.93
C ILE A 65 -9.52 -11.52 -4.19
N GLU A 66 -9.92 -10.25 -4.09
CA GLU A 66 -9.82 -9.27 -5.16
C GLU A 66 -8.83 -8.17 -4.75
N ILE A 67 -7.82 -7.94 -5.58
CA ILE A 67 -6.79 -6.93 -5.35
C ILE A 67 -6.87 -5.93 -6.49
N GLU A 68 -7.44 -4.76 -6.23
CA GLU A 68 -7.47 -3.66 -7.18
C GLU A 68 -6.22 -2.78 -7.04
N GLY A 69 -5.24 -2.99 -7.92
CA GLY A 69 -4.02 -2.18 -7.97
C GLY A 69 -4.17 -0.95 -8.86
N TYR A 70 -4.15 0.25 -8.28
CA TYR A 70 -4.11 1.51 -9.04
C TYR A 70 -2.67 2.02 -9.14
N THR A 71 -2.07 1.92 -10.33
CA THR A 71 -0.75 2.52 -10.61
C THR A 71 -0.93 3.81 -11.41
N VAL A 72 -0.60 4.97 -10.83
CA VAL A 72 -0.55 6.25 -11.55
C VAL A 72 0.91 6.56 -11.90
N THR A 73 1.22 6.61 -13.19
CA THR A 73 2.51 7.08 -13.70
C THR A 73 2.31 8.46 -14.35
N SER A 74 2.87 9.51 -13.77
CA SER A 74 2.84 10.86 -14.34
C SER A 74 4.17 11.18 -15.03
N PHE A 75 4.13 11.40 -16.35
CA PHE A 75 5.27 11.89 -17.12
C PHE A 75 5.27 13.42 -17.11
N TYR A 76 6.31 14.04 -16.55
CA TYR A 76 6.52 15.48 -16.64
C TYR A 76 7.57 15.77 -17.71
N ASP A 77 7.11 16.24 -18.86
CA ASP A 77 7.98 16.65 -19.96
C ASP A 77 8.47 18.09 -19.71
N LYS A 78 9.48 18.24 -18.85
CA LYS A 78 10.12 19.55 -18.63
C LYS A 78 11.26 19.72 -19.64
N VAL A 79 11.05 20.60 -20.62
CA VAL A 79 12.11 21.07 -21.52
C VAL A 79 13.13 21.88 -20.70
N VAL A 80 14.28 21.29 -20.40
CA VAL A 80 15.41 21.99 -19.78
C VAL A 80 16.19 22.70 -20.90
N LYS A 81 16.12 24.02 -20.94
CA LYS A 81 16.97 24.83 -21.82
C LYS A 81 18.31 25.05 -21.13
N ILE A 82 19.37 24.44 -21.66
CA ILE A 82 20.74 24.69 -21.24
C ILE A 82 21.29 25.80 -22.15
N SER A 83 21.62 26.95 -21.58
CA SER A 83 22.39 27.97 -22.28
C SER A 83 23.86 27.60 -22.19
N LEU A 84 24.52 27.49 -23.34
CA LEU A 84 25.98 27.39 -23.41
C LEU A 84 26.53 28.82 -23.51
N GLU A 85 27.47 29.17 -22.65
CA GLU A 85 28.35 30.34 -22.82
C GLU A 85 29.35 30.09 -23.95
#